data_AF-A0A6B3URR5-F1
#
_entry.id   AF-A0A6B3URR5-F1
#
_cell.length_a   1.000
_cell.length_b   1.000
_cell.length_c   1.000
_cell.angle_alpha   90.00
_cell.angle_beta   90.00
_cell.angle_gamma   90.00
#
_symmetry.space_group_name_H-M   'P 1'
#
loop_
_entity.id
_entity.type
_entity.pdbx_description
1 polymer ?
#
loop_
_entity_poly.entity_id
_entity_poly.type
_entity_poly.pdbx_seq_one_letter_code
_entity_poly.pdbx_strand_id
1 'polypeptide(L)'
;MRFEKLFTRPESLRFERQSRRIETVRGVVEVEAPQDWTNARVEAWLDWAASLPGDWPANAPASLSPDKPFDPLLAGGPDRYARRLAAWGYATGLFAQEADAELFAEELSAAIASGLVAPAAQRAGGERVHPVADDRLPAVAETAVLRLDGVEFRPALEARLAACRAADLA
;
A
#
# COMPACT_ATOMS: atom_id res chain seq x y z
N MET A 1 3.80 8.53 -20.38
CA MET A 1 3.64 7.06 -20.50
C MET A 1 2.17 6.80 -20.83
N ARG A 2 1.83 6.00 -21.83
CA ARG A 2 0.42 5.71 -22.18
C ARG A 2 -0.07 4.51 -21.37
N PHE A 3 -1.18 4.67 -20.65
CA PHE A 3 -1.78 3.58 -19.87
C PHE A 3 -2.94 2.91 -20.62
N GLU A 4 -3.06 1.60 -20.43
CA GLU A 4 -4.15 0.80 -21.00
C GLU A 4 -5.12 0.36 -19.90
N LYS A 5 -6.41 0.38 -20.21
CA LYS A 5 -7.45 -0.14 -19.32
C LYS A 5 -7.38 -1.66 -19.29
N LEU A 6 -7.28 -2.28 -18.11
CA LEU A 6 -7.25 -3.74 -17.95
C LEU A 6 -8.27 -4.21 -16.90
N PHE A 7 -8.31 -3.55 -15.75
CA PHE A 7 -9.10 -3.93 -14.58
C PHE A 7 -10.36 -3.10 -14.41
N THR A 8 -10.43 -1.92 -15.03
CA THR A 8 -11.62 -1.06 -14.99
C THR A 8 -12.61 -1.33 -16.13
N ARG A 9 -12.35 -2.33 -16.99
CA ARG A 9 -13.28 -2.70 -18.06
C ARG A 9 -14.55 -3.33 -17.48
N PRO A 10 -15.71 -3.20 -18.15
CA PRO A 10 -16.95 -3.81 -17.68
C PRO A 10 -16.85 -5.33 -17.51
N GLU A 11 -16.08 -5.98 -18.39
CA GLU A 11 -15.84 -7.43 -18.39
C GLU A 11 -14.70 -7.91 -17.47
N SER A 12 -13.96 -7.01 -16.81
CA SER A 12 -12.82 -7.39 -15.95
C SER A 12 -13.23 -7.63 -14.49
N LEU A 13 -12.24 -7.89 -13.62
CA LEU A 13 -12.38 -8.32 -12.22
C LEU A 13 -13.47 -7.54 -11.49
N ARG A 14 -14.54 -8.26 -11.12
CA ARG A 14 -15.57 -7.76 -10.23
C ARG A 14 -15.48 -8.46 -8.90
N PHE A 15 -15.70 -7.70 -7.85
CA PHE A 15 -15.92 -8.21 -6.51
C PHE A 15 -17.20 -7.59 -5.99
N GLU A 16 -17.98 -8.39 -5.27
CA GLU A 16 -19.13 -7.87 -4.55
C GLU A 16 -18.65 -7.12 -3.32
N ARG A 17 -19.28 -5.98 -3.04
CA ARG A 17 -18.98 -5.16 -1.85
C ARG A 17 -19.94 -5.51 -0.73
N GLN A 18 -19.44 -5.55 0.49
CA GLN A 18 -20.23 -5.80 1.67
C GLN A 18 -19.81 -4.85 2.80
N SER A 19 -20.79 -4.20 3.44
CA SER A 19 -20.57 -3.45 4.68
C SER A 19 -20.31 -4.40 5.84
N ARG A 20 -19.25 -4.14 6.60
CA ARG A 20 -18.81 -4.99 7.72
C ARG A 20 -18.42 -4.15 8.92
N ARG A 21 -18.62 -4.71 10.11
CA ARG A 21 -18.09 -4.19 11.36
C ARG A 21 -16.83 -4.97 11.71
N ILE A 22 -15.70 -4.27 11.79
CA ILE A 22 -14.37 -4.86 11.99
C ILE A 22 -13.77 -4.28 13.27
N GLU A 23 -13.24 -5.15 14.13
CA GLU A 23 -12.53 -4.72 15.34
C GLU A 23 -11.09 -4.35 14.96
N THR A 24 -10.65 -3.16 15.37
CA THR A 24 -9.28 -2.68 15.15
C THR A 24 -8.68 -2.24 16.48
N VAL A 25 -7.37 -1.95 16.50
CA VAL A 25 -6.72 -1.35 17.67
C VAL A 25 -7.31 0.01 18.09
N ARG A 26 -8.08 0.66 17.21
CA ARG A 26 -8.77 1.94 17.45
C ARG A 26 -10.25 1.77 17.80
N GLY A 27 -10.75 0.53 17.89
CA GLY A 27 -12.15 0.20 18.14
C GLY A 27 -12.84 -0.43 16.94
N VAL A 28 -14.17 -0.57 17.02
CA VAL A 28 -14.99 -1.16 15.96
C VAL A 28 -15.27 -0.12 14.88
N VAL A 29 -14.92 -0.42 13.64
CA VAL A 29 -15.17 0.43 12.47
C VAL A 29 -16.14 -0.23 11.51
N GLU A 30 -17.00 0.56 10.88
CA GLU A 30 -17.82 0.12 9.76
C GLU A 30 -17.08 0.40 8.46
N VAL A 31 -16.95 -0.60 7.59
CA VAL A 31 -16.18 -0.50 6.36
C VAL A 31 -16.84 -1.28 5.23
N GLU A 32 -16.79 -0.74 4.01
CA GLU A 32 -17.06 -1.52 2.79
C GLU A 32 -15.85 -2.35 2.43
N ALA A 33 -16.01 -3.66 2.27
CA ALA A 33 -14.93 -4.56 1.88
C ALA A 33 -15.41 -5.56 0.81
N PRO A 34 -14.49 -6.18 0.05
CA PRO A 34 -14.86 -7.28 -0.83
C PRO A 34 -15.49 -8.44 -0.02
N GLN A 35 -16.61 -8.95 -0.51
CA GLN A 35 -17.40 -10.00 0.16
C GLN A 35 -16.58 -11.27 0.39
N ASP A 36 -15.67 -11.61 -0.49
CA ASP A 36 -14.90 -12.86 -0.39
C ASP A 36 -13.64 -12.72 0.49
N TRP A 37 -13.40 -11.56 1.10
CA TRP A 37 -12.26 -11.36 1.98
C TRP A 37 -12.56 -11.84 3.40
N THR A 38 -11.55 -12.31 4.13
CA THR A 38 -11.68 -12.62 5.55
C THR A 38 -11.58 -11.35 6.40
N ASN A 39 -12.12 -11.36 7.63
CA ASN A 39 -11.97 -10.22 8.55
C ASN A 39 -10.49 -9.89 8.81
N ALA A 40 -9.65 -10.90 9.05
CA ALA A 40 -8.21 -10.71 9.23
C ALA A 40 -7.54 -10.01 8.02
N ARG A 41 -7.98 -10.32 6.79
CA ARG A 41 -7.50 -9.62 5.59
C ARG A 41 -7.96 -8.17 5.59
N VAL A 42 -9.23 -7.90 5.92
CA VAL A 42 -9.77 -6.54 6.00
C VAL A 42 -9.06 -5.73 7.08
N GLU A 43 -8.83 -6.30 8.26
CA GLU A 43 -8.07 -5.68 9.36
C GLU A 43 -6.66 -5.29 8.93
N ALA A 44 -5.92 -6.22 8.31
CA ALA A 44 -4.58 -5.93 7.79
C ALA A 44 -4.57 -4.79 6.77
N TRP A 45 -5.61 -4.69 5.93
CA TRP A 45 -5.77 -3.58 4.98
C TRP A 45 -6.10 -2.26 5.67
N LEU A 46 -6.91 -2.28 6.72
CA LEU A 46 -7.21 -1.09 7.51
C LEU A 46 -5.97 -0.56 8.24
N ASP A 47 -5.17 -1.45 8.82
CA ASP A 47 -3.91 -1.09 9.47
C ASP A 47 -2.92 -0.50 8.47
N TRP A 48 -2.79 -1.12 7.29
CA TRP A 48 -2.00 -0.56 6.20
C TRP A 48 -2.50 0.81 5.77
N ALA A 49 -3.81 0.97 5.53
CA ALA A 49 -4.41 2.22 5.07
C ALA A 49 -4.22 3.38 6.06
N ALA A 50 -4.20 3.07 7.36
CA ALA A 50 -3.95 4.00 8.44
C ALA A 50 -2.47 4.41 8.56
N SER A 51 -1.54 3.61 8.02
CA SER A 51 -0.10 3.91 7.98
C SER A 51 0.33 4.78 6.80
N LEU A 52 -0.55 4.96 5.81
CA LEU A 52 -0.24 5.71 4.59
C LEU A 52 0.06 7.19 4.88
N PRO A 53 1.07 7.78 4.22
CA PRO A 53 1.35 9.21 4.28
C PRO A 53 0.16 10.06 3.82
N GLY A 54 0.01 11.21 4.46
CA GLY A 54 -1.01 12.21 4.12
C GLY A 54 -0.52 13.34 3.23
N ASP A 55 0.72 13.30 2.75
CA ASP A 55 1.32 14.34 1.93
C ASP A 55 0.97 14.19 0.44
N TRP A 56 0.89 15.32 -0.26
CA TRP A 56 0.55 15.40 -1.68
C TRP A 56 1.46 16.42 -2.36
N PRO A 57 1.77 16.27 -3.67
CA PRO A 57 2.54 17.27 -4.38
C PRO A 57 1.71 18.55 -4.60
N ALA A 58 2.35 19.71 -4.56
CA ALA A 58 1.67 21.01 -4.67
C ALA A 58 0.95 21.21 -6.02
N ASN A 59 1.45 20.58 -7.08
CA ASN A 59 0.91 20.62 -8.44
C ASN A 59 0.13 19.34 -8.81
N ALA A 60 -0.48 18.67 -7.83
CA ALA A 60 -1.39 17.56 -8.10
C ALA A 60 -2.54 18.01 -9.01
N PRO A 61 -2.91 17.22 -10.04
CA PRO A 61 -4.09 17.51 -10.83
C PRO A 61 -5.36 17.51 -9.98
N ALA A 62 -6.34 18.34 -10.34
CA ALA A 62 -7.57 18.51 -9.55
C ALA A 62 -8.37 17.20 -9.44
N SER A 63 -8.25 16.31 -10.43
CA SER A 63 -8.85 14.98 -10.40
C SER A 63 -8.26 14.04 -9.37
N LEU A 64 -6.98 14.21 -9.04
CA LEU A 64 -6.24 13.39 -8.09
C LEU A 64 -6.16 14.04 -6.69
N SER A 65 -6.67 15.27 -6.52
CA SER A 65 -6.61 16.01 -5.27
C SER A 65 -7.25 15.25 -4.09
N PRO A 66 -6.66 15.32 -2.87
CA PRO A 66 -7.27 14.79 -1.66
C PRO A 66 -8.58 15.47 -1.26
N ASP A 67 -8.90 16.64 -1.83
CA ASP A 67 -10.15 17.34 -1.55
C ASP A 67 -11.37 16.63 -2.16
N LYS A 68 -11.14 15.74 -3.13
CA LYS A 68 -12.20 14.91 -3.70
C LYS A 68 -12.46 13.70 -2.80
N PRO A 69 -13.74 13.29 -2.64
CA PRO A 69 -14.05 12.09 -1.89
C PRO A 69 -13.36 10.87 -2.51
N PHE A 70 -12.85 10.02 -1.64
CA PHE A 70 -12.30 8.72 -2.00
C PHE A 70 -13.41 7.67 -2.06
N ASP A 71 -13.19 6.62 -2.84
CA ASP A 71 -14.00 5.41 -2.77
C ASP A 71 -13.99 4.86 -1.33
N PRO A 72 -15.14 4.59 -0.69
CA PRO A 72 -15.20 4.13 0.69
C PRO A 72 -14.60 2.73 0.92
N LEU A 73 -14.36 1.96 -0.14
CA LEU A 73 -13.82 0.61 -0.06
C LEU A 73 -12.52 0.57 0.76
N LEU A 74 -12.50 -0.32 1.76
CA LEU A 74 -11.38 -0.50 2.70
C LEU A 74 -10.94 0.83 3.34
N ALA A 75 -11.94 1.61 3.77
CA ALA A 75 -11.78 2.94 4.37
C ALA A 75 -11.06 3.95 3.44
N GLY A 76 -11.19 3.76 2.13
CA GLY A 76 -10.54 4.57 1.09
C GLY A 76 -9.04 4.43 1.02
N GLY A 77 -8.44 3.42 1.67
CA GLY A 77 -7.01 3.13 1.57
C GLY A 77 -6.50 2.94 0.13
N PRO A 78 -7.07 1.99 -0.64
CA PRO A 78 -6.65 1.73 -2.01
C PRO A 78 -6.71 2.95 -2.92
N ASP A 79 -7.82 3.68 -2.88
CA ASP A 79 -8.05 4.85 -3.73
C ASP A 79 -7.13 6.01 -3.33
N ARG A 80 -7.00 6.30 -2.03
CA ARG A 80 -6.04 7.29 -1.51
C ARG A 80 -4.62 6.98 -1.97
N TYR A 81 -4.19 5.73 -1.81
CA TYR A 81 -2.86 5.29 -2.20
C TYR A 81 -2.62 5.47 -3.70
N ALA A 82 -3.55 4.97 -4.53
CA ALA A 82 -3.42 5.02 -5.97
C ALA A 82 -3.42 6.46 -6.51
N ARG A 83 -4.33 7.32 -6.02
CA ARG A 83 -4.37 8.74 -6.38
C ARG A 83 -3.12 9.49 -5.94
N ARG A 84 -2.65 9.27 -4.71
CA ARG A 84 -1.42 9.91 -4.19
C ARG A 84 -0.21 9.51 -5.03
N LEU A 85 -0.09 8.22 -5.36
CA LEU A 85 0.99 7.72 -6.20
C LEU A 85 0.94 8.32 -7.61
N ALA A 86 -0.25 8.39 -8.21
CA ALA A 86 -0.47 9.01 -9.51
C ALA A 86 -0.11 10.51 -9.50
N ALA A 87 -0.51 11.23 -8.43
CA ALA A 87 -0.20 12.64 -8.27
C ALA A 87 1.31 12.88 -8.22
N TRP A 88 2.05 12.08 -7.45
CA TRP A 88 3.52 12.15 -7.42
C TRP A 88 4.16 11.80 -8.77
N GLY A 89 3.64 10.77 -9.45
CA GLY A 89 4.08 10.44 -10.80
C GLY A 89 3.87 11.58 -11.80
N TYR A 90 2.74 12.28 -11.72
CA TYR A 90 2.46 13.42 -12.59
C TYR A 90 3.37 14.61 -12.26
N ALA A 91 3.47 14.92 -10.97
CA ALA A 91 4.27 16.01 -10.43
C ALA A 91 5.77 15.89 -10.76
N THR A 92 6.27 14.66 -10.89
CA THR A 92 7.65 14.33 -11.26
C THR A 92 7.86 14.14 -12.77
N GLY A 93 6.80 14.25 -13.58
CA GLY A 93 6.85 14.15 -15.04
C GLY A 93 6.83 12.72 -15.60
N LEU A 94 6.53 11.70 -14.79
CA LEU A 94 6.34 10.31 -15.27
C LEU A 94 5.10 10.22 -16.20
N PHE A 95 4.02 10.89 -15.82
CA PHE A 95 2.83 11.03 -16.65
C PHE A 95 2.90 12.32 -17.46
N ALA A 96 2.70 12.18 -18.77
CA ALA A 96 2.72 13.32 -19.68
C ALA A 96 1.38 14.06 -19.72
N GLN A 97 0.29 13.37 -19.37
CA GLN A 97 -1.07 13.89 -19.37
C GLN A 97 -1.76 13.54 -18.06
N GLU A 98 -2.63 14.44 -17.59
CA GLU A 98 -3.46 14.20 -16.40
C GLU A 98 -4.32 12.94 -16.56
N ALA A 99 -4.90 12.73 -17.75
CA ALA A 99 -5.71 11.55 -18.06
C ALA A 99 -4.95 10.21 -17.92
N ASP A 100 -3.64 10.17 -18.21
CA ASP A 100 -2.83 8.96 -18.01
C ASP A 100 -2.63 8.67 -16.51
N ALA A 101 -2.46 9.73 -15.69
CA ALA A 101 -2.29 9.61 -14.25
C ALA A 101 -3.60 9.18 -13.56
N GLU A 102 -4.73 9.76 -13.98
CA GLU A 102 -6.08 9.35 -13.56
C GLU A 102 -6.33 7.88 -13.85
N LEU A 103 -6.10 7.48 -15.11
CA LEU A 103 -6.30 6.09 -15.52
C LEU A 103 -5.42 5.12 -14.72
N PHE A 104 -4.16 5.49 -14.46
CA PHE A 104 -3.30 4.69 -13.60
C PHE A 104 -3.86 4.55 -12.18
N ALA A 105 -4.36 5.62 -11.58
CA ALA A 105 -4.96 5.57 -10.24
C ALA A 105 -6.18 4.63 -10.20
N GLU A 106 -7.07 4.73 -11.20
CA GLU A 106 -8.25 3.88 -11.31
C GLU A 106 -7.87 2.40 -11.44
N GLU A 107 -6.94 2.09 -12.35
CA GLU A 107 -6.48 0.72 -12.62
C GLU A 107 -5.77 0.10 -11.42
N LEU A 108 -4.90 0.86 -10.74
CA LEU A 108 -4.20 0.39 -9.55
C LEU A 108 -5.17 0.15 -8.39
N SER A 109 -6.13 1.05 -8.17
CA SER A 109 -7.17 0.89 -7.15
C SER A 109 -7.99 -0.38 -7.40
N ALA A 110 -8.41 -0.62 -8.65
CA ALA A 110 -9.14 -1.83 -9.05
C ALA A 110 -8.29 -3.11 -8.88
N ALA A 111 -7.00 -3.08 -9.23
CA ALA A 111 -6.09 -4.22 -9.05
C ALA A 111 -5.85 -4.57 -7.57
N ILE A 112 -5.76 -3.54 -6.71
CA ILE A 112 -5.66 -3.73 -5.26
C ILE A 112 -6.97 -4.31 -4.71
N ALA A 113 -8.11 -3.73 -5.08
CA ALA A 113 -9.41 -4.11 -4.59
C ALA A 113 -9.82 -5.54 -5.00
N SER A 114 -9.39 -5.98 -6.19
CA SER A 114 -9.53 -7.37 -6.65
C SER A 114 -8.53 -8.33 -6.00
N GLY A 115 -7.57 -7.81 -5.21
CA GLY A 115 -6.60 -8.61 -4.48
C GLY A 115 -5.44 -9.13 -5.33
N LEU A 116 -5.24 -8.61 -6.54
CA LEU A 116 -4.08 -8.94 -7.39
C LEU A 116 -2.80 -8.24 -6.93
N VAL A 117 -2.93 -7.11 -6.25
CA VAL A 117 -1.81 -6.32 -5.74
C VAL A 117 -1.91 -6.25 -4.22
N ALA A 118 -0.81 -6.60 -3.56
CA ALA A 118 -0.62 -6.44 -2.12
C ALA A 118 0.60 -5.54 -1.90
N PRO A 119 0.41 -4.22 -1.70
CA PRO A 119 1.50 -3.30 -1.40
C PRO A 119 2.21 -3.73 -0.12
N ALA A 120 3.54 -3.68 -0.15
CA ALA A 120 4.33 -3.81 1.08
C ALA A 120 4.18 -2.55 1.96
N ALA A 121 4.77 -2.59 3.15
CA ALA A 121 4.95 -1.40 3.96
C ALA A 121 5.66 -0.31 3.13
N GLN A 122 5.10 0.90 3.14
CA GLN A 122 5.65 2.01 2.38
C GLN A 122 6.98 2.45 2.99
N ARG A 123 7.95 2.76 2.14
CA ARG A 123 9.26 3.27 2.60
C ARG A 123 9.10 4.69 3.10
N ALA A 124 9.85 5.04 4.14
CA ALA A 124 9.79 6.36 4.76
C ALA A 124 10.25 7.50 3.84
N GLY A 125 11.14 7.21 2.88
CA GLY A 125 11.50 8.11 1.78
C GLY A 125 10.51 8.12 0.60
N GLY A 126 9.67 7.09 0.50
CA GLY A 126 8.54 6.96 -0.42
C GLY A 126 8.76 7.42 -1.87
N GLU A 127 7.67 7.81 -2.51
CA GLU A 127 7.60 8.35 -3.87
C GLU A 127 7.71 9.89 -3.89
N ARG A 128 7.92 10.44 -2.70
CA ARG A 128 8.04 11.86 -2.44
C ARG A 128 9.38 12.36 -2.96
N VAL A 129 9.35 13.35 -3.85
CA VAL A 129 10.55 13.94 -4.41
C VAL A 129 10.60 15.43 -4.09
N HIS A 130 11.60 15.86 -3.31
CA HIS A 130 11.93 17.27 -3.12
C HIS A 130 12.53 17.82 -4.44
N PRO A 131 12.20 19.04 -4.91
CA PRO A 131 11.49 20.15 -4.24
C PRO A 131 9.99 20.23 -4.49
N VAL A 132 9.39 19.25 -5.18
CA VAL A 132 7.97 19.31 -5.57
C VAL A 132 7.01 19.20 -4.38
N ALA A 133 7.54 18.80 -3.22
CA ALA A 133 6.85 18.75 -1.94
C ALA A 133 6.60 20.13 -1.28
N ASP A 134 7.20 21.20 -1.78
CA ASP A 134 7.10 22.60 -1.28
C ASP A 134 7.40 22.80 0.22
N ASP A 135 7.98 21.80 0.87
CA ASP A 135 8.43 21.80 2.25
C ASP A 135 9.82 21.13 2.37
N ARG A 136 10.47 21.31 3.52
CA ARG A 136 11.78 20.72 3.81
C ARG A 136 11.70 19.86 5.06
N LEU A 137 11.56 18.55 4.87
CA LEU A 137 11.56 17.57 5.97
C LEU A 137 12.99 17.05 6.24
N PRO A 138 13.31 16.67 7.49
CA PRO A 138 14.56 16.01 7.81
C PRO A 138 14.66 14.68 7.06
N ALA A 139 15.88 14.27 6.70
CA ALA A 139 16.12 12.98 6.05
C ALA A 139 15.57 11.85 6.92
N VAL A 140 14.58 11.12 6.40
CA VAL A 140 14.02 9.98 7.12
C VAL A 140 14.86 8.75 6.80
N ALA A 141 15.48 8.17 7.83
CA ALA A 141 16.23 6.95 7.67
C ALA A 141 15.27 5.81 7.31
N GLU A 142 15.47 5.18 6.14
CA GLU A 142 14.77 3.94 5.83
C GLU A 142 15.21 2.85 6.80
N THR A 143 14.28 2.02 7.26
CA THR A 143 14.61 0.82 8.04
C THR A 143 15.58 -0.03 7.22
N ALA A 144 16.78 -0.25 7.74
CA ALA A 144 17.78 -1.06 7.07
C ALA A 144 17.17 -2.41 6.66
N VAL A 145 17.45 -2.87 5.44
CA VAL A 145 17.06 -4.20 4.97
C VAL A 145 17.45 -5.21 6.03
N LEU A 146 16.47 -5.97 6.54
CA LEU A 146 16.71 -7.02 7.51
C LEU A 146 17.64 -8.05 6.86
N ARG A 147 18.94 -7.96 7.15
CA ARG A 147 19.92 -8.96 6.72
C ARG A 147 19.69 -10.18 7.59
N LEU A 148 19.16 -11.25 7.01
CA LEU A 148 19.01 -12.56 7.66
C LEU A 148 20.36 -13.11 8.17
N ASP A 149 21.47 -12.52 7.73
CA ASP A 149 22.84 -12.79 8.19
C ASP A 149 23.18 -12.14 9.53
N GLY A 150 22.50 -11.05 9.87
CA GLY A 150 22.69 -10.33 11.14
C GLY A 150 21.73 -10.76 12.24
N VAL A 151 20.77 -11.64 11.94
CA VAL A 151 19.91 -12.22 12.97
C VAL A 151 20.71 -13.32 13.65
N GLU A 152 20.92 -13.20 14.97
CA GLU A 152 21.56 -14.19 15.85
C GLU A 152 20.97 -15.62 15.75
N PHE A 153 19.88 -15.76 14.99
CA PHE A 153 19.21 -17.00 14.65
C PHE A 153 20.11 -18.06 14.02
N ARG A 154 21.05 -17.70 13.13
CA ARG A 154 21.91 -18.70 12.47
C ARG A 154 22.89 -19.36 13.45
N PRO A 155 23.70 -18.61 14.22
CA PRO A 155 24.51 -19.20 15.29
C PRO A 155 23.69 -19.98 16.33
N ALA A 156 22.52 -19.48 16.72
CA ALA A 156 21.64 -20.15 17.69
C ALA A 156 21.08 -21.47 17.16
N LEU A 157 20.67 -21.53 15.89
CA LEU A 157 20.18 -22.72 15.23
C LEU A 157 21.29 -23.77 15.04
N GLU A 158 22.49 -23.34 14.61
CA GLU A 158 23.65 -24.22 14.46
C GLU A 158 24.07 -24.84 15.80
N ALA A 159 24.13 -24.04 16.86
CA ALA A 159 24.39 -24.53 18.21
C ALA A 159 23.33 -25.55 18.67
N ARG A 160 22.05 -25.31 18.36
CA ARG A 160 20.96 -26.22 18.72
C ARG A 160 21.02 -27.54 17.95
N LEU A 161 21.30 -27.49 16.65
CA LEU A 161 21.45 -28.67 15.81
C LEU A 161 22.67 -29.50 16.22
N ALA A 162 23.78 -28.86 16.58
CA ALA A 162 24.97 -29.54 17.10
C ALA A 162 24.67 -30.25 18.43
N ALA A 163 23.95 -29.59 19.35
CA ALA A 163 23.55 -30.19 20.62
C ALA A 163 22.63 -31.41 20.44
N CYS A 164 21.67 -31.35 19.50
CA CYS A 164 20.82 -32.49 19.17
C CYS A 164 21.62 -33.67 18.60
N ARG A 165 22.54 -33.42 17.65
CA ARG A 165 23.39 -34.47 17.07
C ARG A 165 24.33 -35.12 18.09
N ALA A 166 24.84 -34.34 19.05
CA ALA A 166 25.69 -34.86 20.11
C ALA A 166 24.89 -35.75 21.10
N ALA A 167 23.62 -35.43 21.33
CA ALA A 167 22.73 -36.24 22.16
C ALA A 167 22.30 -37.55 21.48
N ASP A 168 22.17 -37.57 20.16
CA ASP A 168 21.82 -38.79 19.40
C ASP A 168 22.99 -39.79 19.27
N LEU A 169 24.22 -39.37 19.61
CA LEU A 169 25.45 -40.18 19.52
C LEU A 169 25.96 -40.68 20.89
N ALA A 170 25.27 -40.35 21.98
CA ALA A 170 25.61 -40.73 23.36
C ALA A 170 24.64 -41.81 23.88
#